data_AF-A0A5K0Z269-F1
#
_entry.id   AF-A0A5K0Z269-F1
#
_cell.length_a   1.000
_cell.length_b   1.000
_cell.length_c   1.000
_cell.angle_alpha   90.00
_cell.angle_beta   90.00
_cell.angle_gamma   90.00
#
_symmetry.space_group_name_H-M   'P 1'
#
loop_
_entity.id
_entity.type
_entity.pdbx_description
1 polymer ?
#
loop_
_entity_poly.entity_id
_entity_poly.type
_entity_poly.pdbx_seq_one_letter_code
_entity_poly.pdbx_strand_id
1 'polypeptide(L)'
;MRGDASYTVDDALVSLGFGKFQMLLLAYAGMGWAAEAMEMMLLSFVGPAVQSEWGLTSSQESMISTAVFAGTLVGAYSWGIISDNYGR
;
A
#
# COMPACT_ATOMS: atom_id res chain seq x y z
N MET A 1 36.56 -11.38 -27.33
CA MET A 1 36.15 -10.50 -26.22
C MET A 1 34.66 -10.71 -26.00
N ARG A 2 34.26 -11.45 -24.96
CA ARG A 2 32.85 -11.63 -24.59
C ARG A 2 32.45 -10.36 -23.83
N GLY A 3 31.75 -9.45 -24.49
CA GLY A 3 31.10 -8.33 -23.81
C GLY A 3 29.88 -8.88 -23.10
N ASP A 4 29.86 -8.77 -21.77
CA ASP A 4 28.72 -9.12 -20.94
C ASP A 4 27.52 -8.27 -21.40
N ALA A 5 26.54 -8.91 -22.04
CA ALA A 5 25.29 -8.27 -22.41
C ALA A 5 24.53 -7.98 -21.11
N SER A 6 24.69 -6.77 -20.59
CA SER A 6 23.93 -6.26 -19.46
C SER A 6 22.51 -5.99 -19.94
N TYR A 7 21.64 -7.00 -19.84
CA TYR A 7 20.21 -6.83 -20.09
C TYR A 7 19.63 -6.02 -18.94
N THR A 8 19.04 -4.86 -19.23
CA THR A 8 18.20 -4.15 -18.26
C THR A 8 16.93 -4.94 -18.01
N VAL A 9 16.38 -4.85 -16.80
CA VAL A 9 15.14 -5.55 -16.42
C VAL A 9 14.02 -5.23 -17.42
N ASP A 10 14.01 -4.00 -17.94
CA ASP A 10 13.10 -3.53 -18.98
C ASP A 10 13.26 -4.28 -20.31
N ASP A 11 14.48 -4.48 -20.82
CA ASP A 11 14.71 -5.22 -22.07
C ASP A 11 14.32 -6.70 -21.94
N ALA A 12 14.56 -7.31 -20.78
CA ALA A 12 14.13 -8.67 -20.50
C ALA A 12 12.59 -8.78 -20.42
N LEU A 13 11.93 -7.84 -19.73
CA LEU A 13 10.46 -7.77 -19.63
C LEU A 13 9.79 -7.52 -20.99
N VAL A 14 10.35 -6.66 -21.83
CA VAL A 14 9.86 -6.40 -23.19
C VAL A 14 10.05 -7.62 -24.08
N SER A 15 11.15 -8.36 -23.94
CA SER A 15 11.40 -9.60 -24.69
C SER A 15 10.47 -10.76 -24.29
N LEU A 16 9.98 -10.78 -23.04
CA LEU A 16 9.09 -11.81 -22.49
C LEU A 16 7.60 -11.55 -22.75
N GLY A 17 7.21 -10.30 -23.04
CA GLY A 17 5.82 -9.90 -23.34
C GLY A 17 4.87 -9.88 -22.14
N PHE A 18 3.58 -9.59 -22.40
CA PHE A 18 2.51 -9.57 -21.37
C PHE A 18 2.15 -10.98 -20.91
N GLY A 19 2.87 -11.47 -19.90
CA GLY A 19 2.72 -12.81 -19.34
C GLY A 19 1.94 -12.87 -18.02
N LYS A 20 1.77 -14.09 -17.49
CA LYS A 20 1.12 -14.36 -16.19
C LYS A 20 1.76 -13.58 -15.03
N PHE A 21 3.06 -13.33 -15.09
CA PHE A 21 3.78 -12.57 -14.07
C PHE A 21 3.32 -11.10 -13.99
N GLN A 22 3.11 -10.43 -15.13
CA GLN A 22 2.59 -9.06 -15.13
C GLN A 22 1.15 -8.99 -14.62
N MET A 23 0.31 -9.99 -14.93
CA MET A 23 -1.04 -10.06 -14.33
C MET A 23 -1.00 -10.29 -12.82
N LEU A 24 -0.07 -11.11 -12.32
CA LEU A 24 0.11 -11.32 -10.88
C LEU A 24 0.62 -10.06 -10.18
N LEU A 25 1.58 -9.34 -10.77
CA LEU A 25 2.04 -8.04 -10.27
C LEU A 25 0.91 -7.01 -10.27
N LEU A 26 0.12 -6.95 -11.34
CA LEU A 26 -1.04 -6.07 -11.44
C LEU A 26 -2.08 -6.41 -10.37
N ALA A 27 -2.35 -7.69 -10.14
CA ALA A 27 -3.26 -8.14 -9.09
C ALA A 27 -2.72 -7.78 -7.70
N TYR A 28 -1.43 -7.96 -7.44
CA TYR A 28 -0.81 -7.61 -6.16
C TYR A 28 -0.83 -6.11 -5.89
N ALA A 29 -0.42 -5.30 -6.86
CA ALA A 29 -0.50 -3.84 -6.78
C ALA A 29 -1.96 -3.36 -6.63
N GLY A 30 -2.87 -3.97 -7.38
CA GLY A 30 -4.31 -3.69 -7.32
C GLY A 30 -4.92 -4.03 -5.98
N MET A 31 -4.51 -5.12 -5.33
CA MET A 31 -4.95 -5.47 -3.98
C MET A 31 -4.47 -4.45 -2.95
N GLY A 32 -3.23 -3.99 -3.03
CA GLY A 32 -2.72 -2.93 -2.16
C GLY A 32 -3.51 -1.64 -2.31
N TRP A 33 -3.81 -1.25 -3.56
CA TRP A 33 -4.62 -0.07 -3.83
C TRP A 33 -6.08 -0.22 -3.36
N ALA A 34 -6.67 -1.41 -3.53
CA ALA A 34 -8.01 -1.71 -3.05
C ALA A 34 -8.09 -1.67 -1.52
N ALA A 35 -7.07 -2.17 -0.82
CA ALA A 35 -7.01 -2.12 0.64
C ALA A 35 -6.97 -0.67 1.16
N GLU A 36 -6.12 0.18 0.56
CA GLU A 36 -6.05 1.62 0.88
C GLU A 36 -7.41 2.31 0.66
N ALA A 37 -8.08 2.01 -0.47
CA ALA A 37 -9.39 2.57 -0.77
C ALA A 37 -10.47 2.11 0.24
N MET A 38 -10.44 0.83 0.63
CA MET A 38 -11.33 0.28 1.66
C MET A 38 -11.11 0.95 3.01
N GLU A 39 -9.87 1.23 3.40
CA GLU A 39 -9.54 1.95 4.64
C GLU A 39 -10.14 3.36 4.64
N MET A 40 -9.95 4.13 3.56
CA MET A 40 -10.57 5.47 3.45
C MET A 40 -12.10 5.42 3.49
N MET A 41 -12.70 4.39 2.88
CA MET A 41 -14.15 4.19 2.92
C MET A 41 -14.62 3.89 4.36
N LEU A 42 -13.93 3.02 5.07
CA LEU A 42 -14.24 2.71 6.47
C LEU A 42 -14.13 3.96 7.34
N LEU A 43 -13.09 4.77 7.23
CA LEU A 43 -12.98 6.02 7.97
C LEU A 43 -14.16 6.97 7.72
N SER A 44 -14.58 7.09 6.46
CA SER A 44 -15.68 7.97 6.05
C SER A 44 -17.05 7.55 6.62
N PHE A 45 -17.31 6.24 6.74
CA PHE A 45 -18.58 5.72 7.26
C PHE A 45 -18.55 5.44 8.77
N VAL A 46 -17.48 4.84 9.25
CA VAL A 46 -17.34 4.40 10.65
C VAL A 46 -16.99 5.57 11.56
N GLY A 47 -16.25 6.58 11.09
CA GLY A 47 -15.91 7.77 11.89
C GLY A 47 -17.15 8.46 12.48
N PRO A 48 -18.10 8.90 11.64
CA PRO A 48 -19.35 9.51 12.11
C PRO A 48 -20.25 8.54 12.89
N ALA A 49 -20.27 7.25 12.52
CA ALA A 49 -21.07 6.24 13.23
C ALA A 49 -20.57 6.03 14.66
N VAL A 50 -19.25 5.95 14.86
CA VAL A 50 -18.63 5.84 16.18
C VAL A 50 -18.82 7.12 17.00
N GLN A 51 -18.78 8.29 16.37
CA GLN A 51 -19.12 9.54 17.04
C GLN A 51 -20.54 9.52 17.61
N SER A 52 -21.52 9.04 16.84
CA SER A 52 -22.92 8.94 17.25
C SER A 52 -23.15 7.89 18.33
N GLU A 53 -22.53 6.71 18.23
CA GLU A 53 -22.73 5.59 19.17
C GLU A 53 -22.05 5.81 20.53
N TRP A 54 -20.86 6.42 20.55
CA TRP A 54 -20.11 6.66 21.80
C TRP A 54 -20.28 8.08 22.35
N GLY A 55 -21.05 8.95 21.69
CA GLY A 55 -21.27 10.33 22.11
C GLY A 55 -19.97 11.14 22.16
N LEU A 56 -19.04 10.86 21.25
CA LEU A 56 -17.71 11.45 21.26
C LEU A 56 -17.77 12.93 20.85
N THR A 57 -16.97 13.75 21.53
CA THR A 57 -16.71 15.13 21.08
C THR A 57 -15.86 15.13 19.80
N SER A 58 -15.98 16.15 18.95
CA SER A 58 -15.24 16.25 17.68
C SER A 58 -13.72 16.15 17.83
N SER A 59 -13.18 16.49 19.01
CA SER A 59 -11.76 16.31 19.33
C SER A 59 -11.36 14.85 19.53
N GLN A 60 -12.27 13.97 19.97
CA GLN A 60 -11.99 12.55 20.14
C GLN A 60 -12.12 11.80 18.82
N GLU A 61 -13.05 12.21 17.96
CA GLU A 61 -13.13 11.72 16.59
C GLU A 61 -11.84 12.01 15.81
N SER A 62 -11.31 13.24 15.90
CA SER A 62 -10.05 13.59 15.23
C SER A 62 -8.83 12.84 15.78
N MET A 63 -8.84 12.47 17.07
CA MET A 63 -7.80 11.62 17.65
C MET A 63 -7.79 10.21 17.04
N ILE A 64 -8.96 9.64 16.71
CA ILE A 64 -9.06 8.34 16.05
C ILE A 64 -8.42 8.41 14.65
N SER A 65 -8.79 9.42 13.85
CA SER A 65 -8.18 9.62 12.53
C SER A 65 -6.67 9.86 12.63
N THR A 66 -6.23 10.63 13.63
CA THR A 66 -4.80 10.88 13.87
C THR A 66 -4.07 9.59 14.22
N ALA A 67 -4.67 8.70 15.02
CA ALA A 67 -4.10 7.40 15.36
C ALA A 67 -3.96 6.50 14.12
N VAL A 68 -4.94 6.53 13.21
CA VAL A 68 -4.86 5.80 11.93
C VAL A 68 -3.70 6.30 11.09
N PHE A 69 -3.61 7.62 10.85
CA PHE A 69 -2.48 8.20 10.09
C PHE A 69 -1.12 7.95 10.75
N ALA A 70 -1.04 7.99 12.09
CA ALA A 70 0.18 7.64 12.82
C ALA A 70 0.55 6.17 12.60
N GLY A 71 -0.44 5.27 12.59
CA GLY A 71 -0.27 3.87 12.23
C GLY A 71 0.27 3.70 10.80
N THR A 72 -0.29 4.42 9.83
CA THR A 72 0.18 4.42 8.44
C THR A 72 1.63 4.88 8.34
N LEU A 73 2.04 5.93 9.06
CA LEU A 73 3.41 6.43 9.09
C LEU A 73 4.40 5.39 9.62
N VAL A 74 4.09 4.77 10.76
CA VAL A 74 4.93 3.73 11.37
C VAL A 74 4.98 2.48 10.49
N GLY A 75 3.84 2.10 9.91
CA GLY A 75 3.72 0.99 8.99
C GLY A 75 4.57 1.19 7.74
N ALA A 76 4.45 2.34 7.07
CA ALA A 76 5.22 2.68 5.88
C ALA A 76 6.73 2.69 6.15
N TYR A 77 7.16 3.26 7.29
CA TYR A 77 8.57 3.26 7.67
C TYR A 77 9.10 1.84 7.91
N SER A 78 8.34 1.04 8.67
CA SER A 78 8.73 -0.32 9.02
C SER A 78 8.76 -1.23 7.78
N TRP A 79 7.74 -1.14 6.93
CA TRP A 79 7.64 -1.93 5.71
C TRP A 79 8.66 -1.50 4.66
N GLY A 80 9.02 -0.22 4.60
CA GLY A 80 10.12 0.28 3.77
C GLY A 80 11.46 -0.36 4.18
N ILE A 81 11.78 -0.34 5.48
CA ILE A 81 13.01 -0.97 5.98
C ILE A 81 13.02 -2.49 5.73
N ILE A 82 11.88 -3.16 5.93
CA ILE A 82 11.76 -4.59 5.68
C ILE A 82 11.92 -4.88 4.19
N SER A 83 11.26 -4.13 3.31
CA SER A 83 11.36 -4.27 1.85
C SER A 83 12.79 -4.06 1.36
N ASP A 84 13.52 -3.10 1.95
CA ASP A 84 14.90 -2.82 1.58
C ASP A 84 15.87 -3.92 2.04
N ASN A 85 15.59 -4.56 3.18
CA ASN A 85 16.45 -5.62 3.73
C ASN A 85 16.15 -7.03 3.18
N TYR A 86 14.89 -7.35 2.90
CA TYR A 86 14.49 -8.67 2.38
C TYR A 86 14.58 -8.76 0.84
N GLY A 87 14.85 -7.63 0.18
CA GLY A 87 14.98 -7.54 -1.28
C GLY A 87 13.67 -7.14 -1.95
N ARG A 88 13.76 -6.19 -2.89
CA ARG A 88 12.66 -5.77 -3.78
C ARG A 88 12.17 -6.90 -4.68
#